data_AF-D1MWK4-F1
#
_entry.id   AF-D1MWK4-F1
#
_cell.length_a   1.000
_cell.length_b   1.000
_cell.length_c   1.000
_cell.angle_alpha   90.00
_cell.angle_beta   90.00
_cell.angle_gamma   90.00
#
_symmetry.space_group_name_H-M   'P 1'
#
loop_
_entity.id
_entity.type
_entity.pdbx_description
1 polymer ?
#
loop_
_entity_poly.entity_id
_entity_poly.type
_entity_poly.pdbx_seq_one_letter_code
_entity_poly.pdbx_strand_id
1 'polypeptide(L)'
;MPQTREHILLCRQVNVPNVLVFMNKVDMVDDAELLELVEMEVRELLSSYDYDGDNTPVIQGSALGGLNGEPKWVEKIEELMEAVDNWIELPTRDVDKPFLMPIEDVFSITGRGTVATGRIEAGVINTGDGVDIVGMGDEKLTSTVTGVEMFRKILDRGEAGDNVGILLRGIEKTDIKRGMVIVKSGSVKPHKHFKAEVYVLSKEEGGRHRRFHNKYRPQFYVRTTDVTGEIFLPEGVEMVMPGDNLTITVELLQPIAL
;
A
#
# COMPACT_ATOMS: atom_id res chain seq x y z
N MET A 1 7.77 20.36 0.00
CA MET A 1 7.36 20.22 -1.43
C MET A 1 5.92 19.71 -1.52
N PRO A 2 5.16 19.98 -2.60
CA PRO A 2 3.78 19.49 -2.74
C PRO A 2 3.65 17.97 -2.62
N GLN A 3 4.57 17.22 -3.24
CA GLN A 3 4.57 15.75 -3.17
C GLN A 3 4.87 15.21 -1.77
N THR A 4 5.68 15.89 -0.95
CA THR A 4 5.94 15.48 0.44
C THR A 4 4.65 15.52 1.26
N ARG A 5 3.87 16.59 1.11
CA ARG A 5 2.56 16.74 1.75
C ARG A 5 1.60 15.66 1.28
N GLU A 6 1.52 15.46 -0.04
CA GLU A 6 0.64 14.45 -0.64
C GLU A 6 1.00 13.02 -0.18
N HIS A 7 2.28 12.67 -0.12
CA HIS A 7 2.70 11.34 0.33
C HIS A 7 2.38 11.09 1.81
N ILE A 8 2.63 12.06 2.70
CA ILE A 8 2.29 11.92 4.14
C ILE A 8 0.79 11.73 4.31
N LEU A 9 -0.01 12.53 3.60
CA LEU A 9 -1.46 12.39 3.56
C LEU A 9 -1.89 11.00 3.07
N LEU A 10 -1.35 10.53 1.93
CA LEU A 10 -1.67 9.22 1.39
C LEU A 10 -1.27 8.09 2.33
N CYS A 11 -0.09 8.18 2.95
CA CYS A 11 0.36 7.24 3.97
C CYS A 11 -0.67 7.14 5.10
N ARG A 12 -1.21 8.26 5.59
CA ARG A 12 -2.24 8.26 6.63
C ARG A 12 -3.53 7.59 6.14
N GLN A 13 -3.96 7.89 4.91
CA GLN A 13 -5.19 7.32 4.33
C GLN A 13 -5.09 5.81 4.07
N VAL A 14 -3.91 5.29 3.76
CA VAL A 14 -3.67 3.84 3.62
C VAL A 14 -3.21 3.18 4.92
N ASN A 15 -3.39 3.85 6.05
CA ASN A 15 -3.10 3.36 7.41
C ASN A 15 -1.63 2.94 7.62
N VAL A 16 -0.68 3.69 7.07
CA VAL A 16 0.73 3.57 7.48
C VAL A 16 0.81 4.07 8.93
N PRO A 17 1.20 3.22 9.90
CA PRO A 17 1.07 3.56 11.32
C PRO A 17 2.15 4.54 11.77
N ASN A 18 3.38 4.33 11.31
CA ASN A 18 4.56 5.07 11.72
C ASN A 18 5.34 5.51 10.48
N VAL A 19 5.92 6.70 10.57
CA VAL A 19 6.83 7.25 9.55
C VAL A 19 8.14 7.64 10.23
N LEU A 20 9.21 7.62 9.44
CA LEU A 20 10.54 8.02 9.84
C LEU A 20 11.10 8.92 8.75
N VAL A 21 11.86 9.94 9.13
CA VAL A 21 12.36 10.95 8.18
C VAL A 21 13.88 10.81 8.02
N PHE A 22 14.31 10.72 6.76
CA PHE A 22 15.70 10.93 6.38
C PHE A 22 15.83 12.26 5.63
N MET A 23 16.39 13.27 6.28
CA MET A 23 16.69 14.56 5.67
C MET A 23 17.96 14.43 4.83
N ASN A 24 17.76 14.14 3.54
CA ASN A 24 18.85 13.88 2.61
C ASN A 24 19.50 15.18 2.08
N LYS A 25 20.71 15.05 1.51
CA LYS A 25 21.49 16.11 0.87
C LYS A 25 22.03 17.17 1.83
N VAL A 26 22.28 16.79 3.07
CA VAL A 26 22.89 17.69 4.08
C VAL A 26 24.32 18.08 3.70
N ASP A 27 25.00 17.28 2.87
CA ASP A 27 26.29 17.62 2.26
C ASP A 27 26.26 18.85 1.33
N MET A 28 25.07 19.28 0.88
CA MET A 28 24.89 20.42 -0.01
C MET A 28 24.45 21.69 0.73
N VAL A 29 24.29 21.63 2.06
CA VAL A 29 23.78 22.73 2.88
C VAL A 29 24.76 23.00 4.02
N ASP A 30 25.42 24.15 3.94
CA ASP A 30 26.41 24.58 4.95
C ASP A 30 25.78 25.36 6.12
N ASP A 31 24.51 25.75 6.00
CA ASP A 31 23.78 26.56 6.97
C ASP A 31 22.97 25.68 7.94
N ALA A 32 23.42 25.64 9.20
CA ALA A 32 22.77 24.87 10.25
C ALA A 32 21.37 25.42 10.61
N GLU A 33 21.15 26.74 10.55
CA GLU A 33 19.85 27.34 10.86
C GLU A 33 18.81 26.92 9.82
N LEU A 34 19.23 26.79 8.54
CA LEU A 34 18.35 26.30 7.48
C LEU A 34 17.95 24.83 7.70
N LEU A 35 18.87 23.98 8.17
CA LEU A 35 18.58 22.58 8.46
C LEU A 35 17.60 22.43 9.63
N GLU A 36 17.79 23.21 10.70
CA GLU A 36 16.86 23.26 11.83
C GLU A 36 15.47 23.74 11.41
N LEU A 37 15.39 24.77 10.56
CA LEU A 37 14.11 25.25 10.01
C LEU A 37 13.39 24.17 9.19
N VAL A 38 14.13 23.46 8.32
CA VAL A 38 13.55 22.36 7.53
C VAL A 38 13.05 21.23 8.43
N GLU A 39 13.79 20.90 9.49
CA GLU A 39 13.35 19.90 10.47
C GLU A 39 12.04 20.32 11.13
N MET A 40 11.95 21.57 11.60
CA MET A 40 10.72 22.12 12.18
C MET A 40 9.53 22.04 11.22
N GLU A 41 9.71 22.45 9.95
CA GLU A 41 8.65 22.37 8.93
C GLU A 41 8.19 20.94 8.68
N VAL A 42 9.12 19.97 8.68
CA VAL A 42 8.77 18.55 8.51
C VAL A 42 7.99 18.03 9.72
N ARG A 43 8.40 18.38 10.94
CA ARG A 43 7.69 17.98 12.17
C ARG A 43 6.29 18.55 12.22
N GLU A 44 6.11 19.83 11.90
CA GLU A 44 4.79 20.46 11.79
C GLU A 44 3.92 19.79 10.73
N LEU A 45 4.51 19.43 9.58
CA LEU A 45 3.79 18.74 8.52
C LEU A 45 3.31 17.35 8.96
N LEU A 46 4.14 16.59 9.68
CA LEU A 46 3.77 15.31 10.27
C LEU A 46 2.61 15.45 11.25
N SER A 47 2.73 16.40 12.20
CA SER A 47 1.68 16.70 13.18
C SER A 47 0.37 17.14 12.52
N SER A 48 0.43 17.84 11.38
CA SER A 48 -0.76 18.24 10.63
C SER A 48 -1.57 17.08 10.02
N TYR A 49 -0.98 15.90 9.91
CA TYR A 49 -1.62 14.67 9.41
C TYR A 49 -1.67 13.57 10.48
N ASP A 50 -1.72 13.95 11.75
CA ASP A 50 -1.86 13.07 12.92
C ASP A 50 -0.73 12.05 13.12
N TYR A 51 0.48 12.35 12.65
CA TYR A 51 1.69 11.63 13.05
C TYR A 51 2.35 12.31 14.26
N ASP A 52 3.19 11.56 14.98
CA ASP A 52 3.95 12.09 16.11
C ASP A 52 5.14 12.92 15.63
N GLY A 53 4.88 14.16 15.17
CA GLY A 53 5.91 15.05 14.67
C GLY A 53 6.97 15.42 15.71
N ASP A 54 6.62 15.41 16.99
CA ASP A 54 7.54 15.78 18.08
C ASP A 54 8.57 14.69 18.35
N ASN A 55 8.17 13.41 18.36
CA ASN A 55 9.06 12.29 18.68
C ASN A 55 9.57 11.52 17.45
N THR A 56 9.01 11.73 16.25
CA THR A 56 9.48 11.04 15.03
C THR A 56 10.98 11.25 14.83
N PRO A 57 11.77 10.18 14.61
CA PRO A 57 13.18 10.30 14.28
C PRO A 57 13.38 11.05 12.95
N VAL A 58 14.22 12.08 13.00
CA VAL A 58 14.66 12.85 11.82
C VAL A 58 16.18 12.73 11.73
N ILE A 59 16.65 11.98 10.74
CA ILE A 59 18.09 11.69 10.58
C ILE A 59 18.62 12.52 9.42
N GLN A 60 19.60 13.37 9.72
CA GLN A 60 20.23 14.27 8.77
C GLN A 60 21.45 13.61 8.15
N GLY A 61 21.49 13.47 6.82
CA GLY A 61 22.56 12.74 6.15
C GLY A 61 22.72 13.00 4.66
N SER A 62 23.67 12.28 4.06
CA SER A 62 23.88 12.22 2.61
C SER A 62 23.78 10.78 2.14
N ALA A 63 22.72 10.45 1.41
CA ALA A 63 22.59 9.12 0.79
C ALA A 63 23.68 8.88 -0.26
N LEU A 64 24.11 9.93 -0.98
CA LEU A 64 25.18 9.81 -1.98
C LEU A 64 26.54 9.58 -1.30
N GLY A 65 26.85 10.35 -0.26
CA GLY A 65 28.06 10.15 0.53
C GLY A 65 28.11 8.77 1.18
N GLY A 66 26.98 8.29 1.73
CA GLY A 66 26.87 6.94 2.28
C GLY A 66 27.11 5.86 1.22
N LEU A 67 26.54 6.02 0.02
CA LEU A 67 26.77 5.11 -1.11
C LEU A 67 28.23 5.10 -1.58
N ASN A 68 28.91 6.25 -1.53
CA ASN A 68 30.33 6.38 -1.87
C ASN A 68 31.27 5.82 -0.77
N GLY A 69 30.73 5.41 0.38
CA GLY A 69 31.51 4.85 1.48
C GLY A 69 32.25 5.89 2.31
N GLU A 70 31.80 7.15 2.30
CA GLU A 70 32.37 8.19 3.15
C GLU A 70 32.01 7.92 4.62
N PRO A 71 32.99 7.74 5.54
CA PRO A 71 32.73 7.21 6.88
C PRO A 71 31.65 7.98 7.67
N LYS A 72 31.69 9.31 7.62
CA LYS A 72 30.69 10.20 8.26
C LYS A 72 29.26 9.88 7.81
N TRP A 73 29.07 9.61 6.53
CA TRP A 73 27.74 9.42 5.96
C TRP A 73 27.27 7.98 6.07
N VAL A 74 28.19 7.01 6.07
CA VAL A 74 27.88 5.60 6.39
C VAL A 74 27.30 5.50 7.80
N GLU A 75 27.89 6.19 8.78
CA GLU A 75 27.39 6.24 10.15
C GLU A 75 25.94 6.77 10.23
N LYS A 76 25.59 7.77 9.40
CA LYS A 76 24.21 8.28 9.30
C LYS A 76 23.22 7.30 8.67
N ILE A 77 23.68 6.39 7.81
CA ILE A 77 22.84 5.31 7.28
C ILE A 77 22.65 4.21 8.33
N GLU A 78 23.68 3.91 9.12
CA GLU A 78 23.57 2.98 10.24
C GLU A 78 22.61 3.51 11.31
N GLU A 79 22.71 4.79 11.67
CA GLU A 79 21.75 5.49 12.54
C GLU A 79 20.32 5.44 11.99
N LEU A 80 20.15 5.61 10.68
CA LEU A 80 18.86 5.43 10.00
C LEU A 80 18.29 4.03 10.20
N MET A 81 19.10 3.00 10.03
CA MET A 81 18.66 1.61 10.19
C MET A 81 18.36 1.29 11.65
N GLU A 82 19.14 1.79 12.60
CA GLU A 82 18.87 1.62 14.03
C GLU A 82 17.55 2.30 14.43
N ALA A 83 17.28 3.49 13.89
CA ALA A 83 16.01 4.16 14.13
C ALA A 83 14.83 3.41 13.50
N VAL A 84 15.02 2.78 12.32
CA VAL A 84 14.01 1.88 11.73
C VAL A 84 13.69 0.72 12.66
N ASP A 85 14.72 0.04 13.19
CA ASP A 85 14.55 -1.12 14.07
C ASP A 85 13.85 -0.77 15.39
N ASN A 86 14.07 0.43 15.93
CA ASN A 86 13.53 0.87 17.22
C ASN A 86 12.19 1.60 17.12
N TRP A 87 11.93 2.32 16.03
CA TRP A 87 10.74 3.15 15.87
C TRP A 87 9.59 2.41 15.16
N ILE A 88 9.91 1.54 14.21
CA ILE A 88 8.90 0.83 13.43
C ILE A 88 8.56 -0.47 14.16
N GLU A 89 7.46 -0.44 14.91
CA GLU A 89 6.92 -1.65 15.54
C GLU A 89 6.70 -2.77 14.52
N LEU A 90 7.14 -3.97 14.87
CA LEU A 90 6.84 -5.16 14.08
C LEU A 90 5.32 -5.35 14.07
N PRO A 91 4.67 -5.28 12.90
CA PRO A 91 3.22 -5.40 12.83
C PRO A 91 2.82 -6.79 13.29
N THR A 92 1.69 -6.86 14.01
CA THR A 92 1.09 -8.16 14.32
C THR A 92 0.67 -8.81 13.01
N ARG A 93 1.33 -9.92 12.68
CA ARG A 93 1.03 -10.69 11.47
C ARG A 93 -0.27 -11.46 11.69
N ASP A 94 -1.26 -11.22 10.83
CA ASP A 94 -2.57 -11.87 10.87
C ASP A 94 -2.52 -13.34 10.37
N VAL A 95 -1.62 -14.15 10.91
CA VAL A 95 -1.34 -15.52 10.44
C VAL A 95 -2.52 -16.49 10.65
N ASP A 96 -3.40 -16.19 11.61
CA ASP A 96 -4.57 -17.03 11.93
C ASP A 96 -5.78 -16.73 11.03
N LYS A 97 -5.76 -15.61 10.29
CA LYS A 97 -6.82 -15.28 9.34
C LYS A 97 -6.75 -16.17 8.10
N PRO A 98 -7.85 -16.32 7.33
CA PRO A 98 -7.78 -16.99 6.05
C PRO A 98 -6.75 -16.35 5.12
N PHE A 99 -6.01 -17.17 4.36
CA PHE A 99 -5.01 -16.70 3.42
C PHE A 99 -5.60 -15.69 2.42
N LEU A 100 -4.90 -14.57 2.24
CA LEU A 100 -5.17 -13.54 1.25
C LEU A 100 -3.85 -12.90 0.80
N MET A 101 -3.61 -12.91 -0.51
CA MET A 101 -2.47 -12.23 -1.13
C MET A 101 -2.93 -11.48 -2.38
N PRO A 102 -2.82 -10.14 -2.42
CA PRO A 102 -3.08 -9.36 -3.63
C PRO A 102 -2.00 -9.62 -4.67
N ILE A 103 -2.41 -9.74 -5.94
CA ILE A 103 -1.47 -9.91 -7.05
C ILE A 103 -0.94 -8.54 -7.47
N GLU A 104 0.38 -8.38 -7.40
CA GLU A 104 1.11 -7.18 -7.82
C GLU A 104 1.69 -7.36 -9.23
N ASP A 105 2.22 -8.55 -9.54
CA ASP A 105 2.77 -8.88 -10.86
C ASP A 105 2.63 -10.39 -11.15
N VAL A 106 2.75 -10.74 -12.44
CA VAL A 106 2.61 -12.12 -12.94
C VAL A 106 3.72 -12.46 -13.93
N PHE A 107 4.45 -13.52 -13.62
CA PHE A 107 5.53 -14.06 -14.43
C PHE A 107 5.19 -15.45 -14.95
N SER A 108 5.69 -15.78 -16.14
CA SER A 108 5.72 -17.15 -16.62
C SER A 108 7.15 -17.63 -16.61
N ILE A 109 7.41 -18.70 -15.85
CA ILE A 109 8.74 -19.29 -15.71
C ILE A 109 8.77 -20.57 -16.54
N THR A 110 9.60 -20.57 -17.59
CA THR A 110 9.78 -21.71 -18.48
C THR A 110 10.07 -22.99 -17.69
N GLY A 111 9.23 -24.00 -17.86
CA GLY A 111 9.37 -25.30 -17.19
C GLY A 111 8.88 -25.37 -15.74
N ARG A 112 8.45 -24.26 -15.13
CA ARG A 112 7.82 -24.26 -13.79
C ARG A 112 6.33 -23.89 -13.83
N GLY A 113 5.95 -22.94 -14.68
CA GLY A 113 4.58 -22.45 -14.81
C GLY A 113 4.43 -20.98 -14.43
N THR A 114 3.21 -20.59 -14.07
CA THR A 114 2.85 -19.19 -13.78
C THR A 114 3.10 -18.86 -12.32
N VAL A 115 3.81 -17.77 -12.06
CA VAL A 115 4.11 -17.24 -10.73
C VAL A 115 3.41 -15.90 -10.54
N ALA A 116 2.57 -15.80 -9.52
CA ALA A 116 1.98 -14.54 -9.09
C ALA A 116 2.76 -13.99 -7.88
N THR A 117 3.15 -12.72 -7.92
CA THR A 117 3.91 -12.09 -6.83
C THR A 117 3.07 -11.08 -6.08
N GLY A 118 3.31 -10.97 -4.78
CA GLY A 118 2.75 -9.92 -3.93
C GLY A 118 3.08 -10.13 -2.46
N ARG A 119 2.70 -9.15 -1.64
CA ARG A 119 2.75 -9.28 -0.18
C ARG A 119 1.56 -10.08 0.33
N ILE A 120 1.79 -11.11 1.15
CA ILE A 120 0.71 -11.81 1.84
C ILE A 120 0.09 -10.83 2.85
N GLU A 121 -1.19 -10.53 2.70
CA GLU A 121 -1.91 -9.59 3.58
C GLU A 121 -2.37 -10.30 4.86
N ALA A 122 -2.85 -11.54 4.72
CA ALA A 122 -3.38 -12.30 5.83
C ALA A 122 -3.14 -13.80 5.65
N GLY A 123 -3.09 -14.51 6.78
CA GLY A 123 -3.00 -15.95 6.83
C GLY A 123 -1.65 -16.53 6.43
N VAL A 124 -1.71 -17.79 6.03
CA VAL A 124 -0.56 -18.66 5.77
C VAL A 124 -0.86 -19.48 4.52
N ILE A 125 0.17 -19.70 3.71
CA ILE A 125 0.09 -20.58 2.55
C ILE A 125 1.26 -21.54 2.51
N ASN A 126 0.97 -22.80 2.16
CA ASN A 126 1.97 -23.85 2.00
C ASN A 126 1.89 -24.43 0.59
N THR A 127 2.98 -25.09 0.19
CA THR A 127 2.96 -25.90 -1.03
C THR A 127 1.95 -27.05 -0.87
N GLY A 128 1.08 -27.21 -1.86
CA GLY A 128 -0.01 -28.19 -1.88
C GLY A 128 -1.38 -27.62 -1.51
N ASP A 129 -1.45 -26.40 -0.97
CA ASP A 129 -2.73 -25.79 -0.60
C ASP A 129 -3.57 -25.43 -1.84
N GLY A 130 -4.88 -25.66 -1.72
CA GLY A 130 -5.87 -25.23 -2.71
C GLY A 130 -6.23 -23.76 -2.52
N VAL A 131 -6.27 -23.00 -3.62
CA VAL A 131 -6.54 -21.57 -3.60
C VAL A 131 -7.57 -21.20 -4.66
N ASP A 132 -8.32 -20.14 -4.37
CA ASP A 132 -9.17 -19.46 -5.34
C ASP A 132 -8.48 -18.17 -5.79
N ILE A 133 -8.66 -17.81 -7.05
CA ILE A 133 -8.21 -16.53 -7.60
C ILE A 133 -9.46 -15.75 -8.02
N VAL A 134 -9.63 -14.57 -7.43
CA VAL A 134 -10.84 -13.76 -7.56
C VAL A 134 -10.51 -12.30 -7.82
N GLY A 135 -11.35 -11.61 -8.59
CA GLY A 135 -11.25 -10.16 -8.83
C GLY A 135 -11.47 -9.78 -10.29
N MET A 136 -11.57 -8.48 -10.56
CA MET A 136 -11.65 -7.89 -11.90
C MET A 136 -12.85 -8.34 -12.76
N GLY A 137 -13.91 -8.82 -12.14
CA GLY A 137 -15.10 -9.32 -12.86
C GLY A 137 -14.91 -10.61 -13.64
N ASP A 138 -13.76 -11.27 -13.51
CA ASP A 138 -13.49 -12.56 -14.15
C ASP A 138 -14.13 -13.71 -13.36
N GLU A 139 -14.38 -14.83 -14.04
CA GLU A 139 -14.85 -16.04 -13.38
C GLU A 139 -13.83 -16.52 -12.35
N LYS A 140 -14.34 -17.02 -11.23
CA LYS A 140 -13.51 -17.58 -10.17
C LYS A 140 -12.66 -18.72 -10.74
N LEU A 141 -11.33 -18.58 -10.64
CA LEU A 141 -10.40 -19.64 -10.96
C LEU A 141 -10.01 -20.40 -9.68
N THR A 142 -9.67 -21.67 -9.85
CA THR A 142 -9.20 -22.53 -8.76
C THR A 142 -7.85 -23.13 -9.15
N SER A 143 -6.91 -23.15 -8.22
CA SER A 143 -5.58 -23.69 -8.45
C SER A 143 -5.03 -24.37 -7.20
N THR A 144 -3.86 -24.99 -7.34
CA THR A 144 -3.09 -25.56 -6.25
C THR A 144 -1.72 -24.89 -6.25
N VAL A 145 -1.28 -24.45 -5.07
CA VAL A 145 0.07 -23.89 -4.89
C VAL A 145 1.10 -25.00 -5.06
N THR A 146 2.03 -24.84 -5.97
CA THR A 146 3.11 -25.82 -6.22
C THR A 146 4.47 -25.36 -5.72
N GLY A 147 4.57 -24.12 -5.26
CA GLY A 147 5.77 -23.58 -4.64
C GLY A 147 5.53 -22.17 -4.10
N VAL A 148 6.23 -21.84 -3.03
CA VAL A 148 6.32 -20.50 -2.45
C VAL A 148 7.78 -20.09 -2.50
N GLU A 149 8.08 -18.95 -3.11
CA GLU A 149 9.46 -18.46 -3.26
C GLU A 149 9.59 -17.01 -2.78
N MET A 150 10.69 -16.68 -2.10
CA MET A 150 11.06 -15.31 -1.75
C MET A 150 12.52 -15.08 -2.18
N PHE A 151 12.77 -14.07 -3.02
CA PHE A 151 14.12 -13.76 -3.53
C PHE A 151 14.90 -14.97 -4.08
N ARG A 152 14.25 -15.80 -4.92
CA ARG A 152 14.80 -17.04 -5.51
C ARG A 152 15.14 -18.15 -4.50
N LYS A 153 14.67 -18.05 -3.26
CA LYS A 153 14.75 -19.11 -2.25
C LYS A 153 13.38 -19.76 -2.12
N ILE A 154 13.34 -21.08 -2.14
CA ILE A 154 12.12 -21.85 -1.87
C ILE A 154 11.85 -21.76 -0.37
N LEU A 155 10.62 -21.43 -0.02
CA LEU A 155 10.13 -21.42 1.35
C LEU A 155 9.19 -22.62 1.57
N ASP A 156 9.26 -23.22 2.75
CA ASP A 156 8.31 -24.27 3.14
C ASP A 156 6.91 -23.70 3.38
N ARG A 157 6.85 -22.43 3.83
CA ARG A 157 5.64 -21.71 4.24
C ARG A 157 5.80 -20.22 3.94
N GLY A 158 4.75 -19.62 3.38
CA GLY A 158 4.61 -18.16 3.31
C GLY A 158 3.60 -17.69 4.35
N GLU A 159 3.86 -16.55 4.99
CA GLU A 159 2.99 -15.97 6.01
C GLU A 159 2.73 -14.48 5.80
N ALA A 160 1.69 -13.96 6.44
CA ALA A 160 1.34 -12.55 6.39
C ALA A 160 2.54 -11.63 6.63
N GLY A 161 2.75 -10.66 5.74
CA GLY A 161 3.90 -9.75 5.72
C GLY A 161 5.00 -10.14 4.73
N ASP A 162 5.07 -11.40 4.31
CA ASP A 162 6.09 -11.86 3.37
C ASP A 162 5.80 -11.40 1.93
N ASN A 163 6.81 -10.91 1.24
CA ASN A 163 6.77 -10.64 -0.21
C ASN A 163 7.21 -11.88 -0.97
N VAL A 164 6.26 -12.63 -1.54
CA VAL A 164 6.52 -13.95 -2.14
C VAL A 164 6.06 -14.02 -3.60
N GLY A 165 6.61 -14.98 -4.33
CA GLY A 165 6.05 -15.52 -5.56
C GLY A 165 5.38 -16.87 -5.27
N ILE A 166 4.13 -17.00 -5.69
CA ILE A 166 3.34 -18.24 -5.58
C ILE A 166 3.25 -18.89 -6.95
N LEU A 167 3.76 -20.11 -7.07
CA LEU A 167 3.66 -20.91 -8.28
C LEU A 167 2.28 -21.61 -8.31
N LEU A 168 1.54 -21.40 -9.40
CA LEU A 168 0.16 -21.84 -9.55
C LEU A 168 0.06 -22.96 -10.60
N ARG A 169 -0.58 -24.07 -10.23
CA ARG A 169 -0.81 -25.20 -11.14
C ARG A 169 -1.96 -24.89 -12.11
N GLY A 170 -1.71 -25.11 -13.40
CA GLY A 170 -2.75 -25.09 -14.42
C GLY A 170 -3.34 -23.70 -14.70
N ILE A 171 -2.65 -22.64 -14.27
CA ILE A 171 -3.01 -21.25 -14.55
C ILE A 171 -2.05 -20.71 -15.60
N GLU A 172 -2.56 -20.11 -16.66
CA GLU A 172 -1.74 -19.38 -17.63
C GLU A 172 -1.56 -17.92 -17.21
N LYS A 173 -0.49 -17.29 -17.69
CA LYS A 173 -0.22 -15.87 -17.41
C LYS A 173 -1.36 -14.96 -17.90
N THR A 174 -2.10 -15.37 -18.92
CA THR A 174 -3.25 -14.61 -19.46
C THR A 174 -4.50 -14.71 -18.59
N ASP A 175 -4.59 -15.73 -17.73
CA ASP A 175 -5.77 -15.98 -16.91
C ASP A 175 -5.80 -15.11 -15.65
N ILE A 176 -4.63 -14.61 -15.24
CA ILE A 176 -4.48 -13.80 -14.02
C ILE A 176 -3.75 -12.50 -14.31
N LYS A 177 -4.07 -11.46 -13.54
CA LYS A 177 -3.50 -10.13 -13.72
C LYS A 177 -3.41 -9.37 -12.41
N ARG A 178 -2.61 -8.30 -12.40
CA ARG A 178 -2.55 -7.35 -11.30
C ARG A 178 -3.96 -6.87 -10.95
N GLY A 179 -4.26 -6.83 -9.65
CA GLY A 179 -5.55 -6.42 -9.11
C GLY A 179 -6.54 -7.56 -8.85
N MET A 180 -6.18 -8.80 -9.18
CA MET A 180 -6.81 -9.98 -8.59
C MET A 180 -6.19 -10.30 -7.23
N VAL A 181 -6.85 -11.15 -6.46
CA VAL A 181 -6.33 -11.68 -5.18
C VAL A 181 -6.34 -13.19 -5.21
N ILE A 182 -5.33 -13.80 -4.57
CA ILE A 182 -5.27 -15.23 -4.28
C ILE A 182 -5.74 -15.43 -2.85
N VAL A 183 -6.74 -16.28 -2.65
CA VAL A 183 -7.37 -16.46 -1.34
C VAL A 183 -7.52 -17.94 -1.00
N LYS A 184 -7.61 -18.22 0.30
CA LYS A 184 -8.05 -19.54 0.77
C LYS A 184 -9.40 -19.87 0.13
N SER A 185 -9.56 -21.10 -0.37
CA SER A 185 -10.78 -21.43 -1.08
C SER A 185 -12.05 -21.16 -0.26
N GLY A 186 -12.98 -20.40 -0.86
CA GLY A 186 -14.25 -20.01 -0.27
C GLY A 186 -14.19 -18.91 0.81
N SER A 187 -13.03 -18.33 1.10
CA SER A 187 -12.91 -17.33 2.19
C SER A 187 -13.42 -15.94 1.82
N VAL A 188 -13.28 -15.54 0.55
CA VAL A 188 -13.65 -14.19 0.08
C VAL A 188 -14.66 -14.29 -1.06
N LYS A 189 -15.67 -13.41 -1.01
CA LYS A 189 -16.63 -13.22 -2.10
C LYS A 189 -16.41 -11.83 -2.70
N PRO A 190 -16.39 -11.69 -4.04
CA PRO A 190 -16.22 -10.40 -4.65
C PRO A 190 -17.53 -9.60 -4.54
N HIS A 191 -17.41 -8.30 -4.26
CA HIS A 191 -18.51 -7.37 -4.05
C HIS A 191 -18.41 -6.19 -5.02
N LYS A 192 -19.58 -5.67 -5.43
CA LYS A 192 -19.70 -4.52 -6.34
C LYS A 192 -20.26 -3.28 -5.63
N HIS A 193 -21.06 -3.51 -4.59
CA HIS A 193 -21.77 -2.47 -3.85
C HIS A 193 -21.28 -2.41 -2.41
N PHE A 194 -20.91 -1.23 -1.95
CA PHE A 194 -20.52 -1.01 -0.56
C PHE A 194 -20.88 0.40 -0.11
N LYS A 195 -20.92 0.59 1.22
CA LYS A 195 -20.97 1.90 1.86
C LYS A 195 -19.58 2.23 2.40
N ALA A 196 -19.17 3.47 2.27
CA ALA A 196 -17.89 3.95 2.78
C ALA A 196 -18.05 5.34 3.39
N GLU A 197 -17.33 5.58 4.49
CA GLU A 197 -17.02 6.94 4.94
C GLU A 197 -15.87 7.46 4.08
N VAL A 198 -16.02 8.65 3.52
CA VAL A 198 -14.98 9.26 2.70
C VAL A 198 -14.70 10.70 3.13
N TYR A 199 -13.42 11.04 3.11
CA TYR A 199 -12.93 12.40 3.18
C TYR A 199 -12.56 12.86 1.77
N VAL A 200 -13.12 13.99 1.33
CA VAL A 200 -12.78 14.59 0.03
C VAL A 200 -11.69 15.61 0.26
N LEU A 201 -10.51 15.39 -0.30
CA LEU A 201 -9.38 16.32 -0.14
C LEU A 201 -9.75 17.75 -0.56
N SER A 202 -9.35 18.71 0.27
CA SER A 202 -9.46 20.14 -0.01
C SER A 202 -8.54 20.56 -1.15
N LYS A 203 -8.72 21.80 -1.64
CA LYS A 203 -7.85 22.35 -2.70
C LYS A 203 -6.42 22.53 -2.19
N GLU A 204 -6.28 22.91 -0.92
CA GLU A 204 -5.02 23.19 -0.24
C GLU A 204 -4.19 21.92 -0.04
N GLU A 205 -4.84 20.77 0.08
CA GLU A 205 -4.22 19.44 0.14
C GLU A 205 -3.90 18.84 -1.24
N GLY A 206 -4.10 19.60 -2.33
CA GLY A 206 -3.89 19.11 -3.70
C GLY A 206 -5.08 18.30 -4.25
N GLY A 207 -6.21 18.34 -3.57
CA GLY A 207 -7.45 17.71 -4.01
C GLY A 207 -8.16 18.44 -5.14
N ARG A 208 -9.48 18.24 -5.20
CA ARG A 208 -10.29 18.81 -6.29
C ARG A 208 -10.45 20.33 -6.10
N HIS A 209 -10.38 21.07 -7.20
CA HIS A 209 -10.72 22.50 -7.20
C HIS A 209 -12.23 22.78 -7.25
N ARG A 210 -13.02 21.81 -7.73
CA ARG A 210 -14.46 21.96 -7.96
C ARG A 210 -15.21 20.83 -7.28
N ARG A 211 -16.39 21.19 -6.78
CA ARG A 211 -17.39 20.25 -6.28
C ARG A 211 -17.73 19.15 -7.28
N PHE A 212 -18.25 18.04 -6.78
CA PHE A 212 -18.86 17.01 -7.62
C PHE A 212 -20.30 16.75 -7.18
N HIS A 213 -21.07 16.18 -8.10
CA HIS A 213 -22.49 15.88 -7.90
C HIS A 213 -22.70 14.38 -7.79
N ASN A 214 -23.94 14.01 -7.45
CA ASN A 214 -24.36 12.61 -7.44
C ASN A 214 -24.05 11.92 -8.79
N LYS A 215 -23.73 10.63 -8.75
CA LYS A 215 -23.26 9.82 -9.88
C LYS A 215 -21.90 10.23 -10.45
N TYR A 216 -21.05 10.88 -9.65
CA TYR A 216 -19.65 11.07 -10.02
C TYR A 216 -18.96 9.71 -10.15
N ARG A 217 -18.09 9.56 -11.16
CA ARG A 217 -17.44 8.29 -11.52
C ARG A 217 -15.91 8.36 -11.40
N PRO A 218 -15.34 8.35 -10.18
CA PRO A 218 -13.90 8.26 -9.97
C PRO A 218 -13.38 6.82 -10.12
N GLN A 219 -12.05 6.68 -10.11
CA GLN A 219 -11.38 5.42 -9.88
C GLN A 219 -11.21 5.19 -8.37
N PHE A 220 -11.50 3.97 -7.93
CA PHE A 220 -11.27 3.49 -6.58
C PHE A 220 -10.04 2.59 -6.59
N TYR A 221 -9.03 3.00 -5.81
CA TYR A 221 -7.85 2.19 -5.58
C TYR A 221 -8.11 1.25 -4.40
N VAL A 222 -8.17 -0.06 -4.67
CA VAL A 222 -8.33 -1.09 -3.64
C VAL A 222 -7.18 -2.07 -3.74
N ARG A 223 -6.32 -2.09 -2.72
CA ARG A 223 -5.12 -2.93 -2.63
C ARG A 223 -4.14 -2.69 -3.80
N THR A 224 -4.27 -3.45 -4.88
CA THR A 224 -3.41 -3.34 -6.08
C THR A 224 -4.21 -3.01 -7.35
N THR A 225 -5.50 -2.73 -7.18
CA THR A 225 -6.49 -2.59 -8.25
C THR A 225 -7.06 -1.19 -8.35
N ASP A 226 -7.13 -0.67 -9.56
CA ASP A 226 -7.95 0.49 -9.90
C ASP A 226 -9.26 0.04 -10.55
N VAL A 227 -10.38 0.41 -9.96
CA VAL A 227 -11.71 0.13 -10.53
C VAL A 227 -12.58 1.38 -10.52
N THR A 228 -13.11 1.74 -11.68
CA THR A 228 -14.07 2.84 -11.76
C THR A 228 -15.35 2.46 -11.03
N GLY A 229 -15.90 3.37 -10.23
CA GLY A 229 -17.19 3.18 -9.56
C GLY A 229 -18.05 4.43 -9.66
N GLU A 230 -19.35 4.25 -9.52
CA GLU A 230 -20.32 5.34 -9.44
C GLU A 230 -20.67 5.63 -7.98
N ILE A 231 -20.56 6.91 -7.60
CA ILE A 231 -20.87 7.39 -6.25
C ILE A 231 -22.33 7.81 -6.17
N PHE A 232 -23.04 7.28 -5.18
CA PHE A 232 -24.37 7.68 -4.77
C PHE A 232 -24.30 8.45 -3.44
N LEU A 233 -24.70 9.72 -3.49
CA LEU A 233 -24.75 10.59 -2.32
C LEU A 233 -25.97 10.29 -1.44
N PRO A 234 -25.91 10.59 -0.12
CA PRO A 234 -27.05 10.47 0.77
C PRO A 234 -28.26 11.31 0.30
N GLU A 235 -29.46 10.92 0.73
CA GLU A 235 -30.66 11.72 0.49
C GLU A 235 -30.49 13.15 1.05
N GLY A 236 -30.87 14.15 0.25
CA GLY A 236 -30.73 15.56 0.60
C GLY A 236 -29.37 16.19 0.28
N VAL A 237 -28.36 15.42 -0.13
CA VAL A 237 -27.04 15.93 -0.52
C VAL A 237 -26.92 16.03 -2.05
N GLU A 238 -26.98 17.25 -2.60
CA GLU A 238 -26.92 17.47 -4.05
C GLU A 238 -25.49 17.59 -4.60
N MET A 239 -24.54 18.00 -3.76
CA MET A 239 -23.16 18.26 -4.14
C MET A 239 -22.24 18.06 -2.94
N VAL A 240 -20.98 17.72 -3.24
CA VAL A 240 -19.91 17.55 -2.25
C VAL A 240 -18.80 18.54 -2.56
N MET A 241 -18.39 19.28 -1.54
CA MET A 241 -17.32 20.26 -1.63
C MET A 241 -15.97 19.62 -1.28
N PRO A 242 -14.85 20.12 -1.84
CA PRO A 242 -13.52 19.78 -1.34
C PRO A 242 -13.40 20.13 0.14
N GLY A 243 -12.91 19.18 0.96
CA GLY A 243 -12.83 19.26 2.41
C GLY A 243 -13.96 18.56 3.18
N ASP A 244 -15.00 18.09 2.50
CA ASP A 244 -16.14 17.45 3.17
C ASP A 244 -15.84 16.01 3.63
N ASN A 245 -16.45 15.62 4.74
CA ASN A 245 -16.56 14.24 5.21
C ASN A 245 -18.00 13.76 5.05
N LEU A 246 -18.21 12.60 4.45
CA LEU A 246 -19.55 12.05 4.26
C LEU A 246 -19.54 10.55 4.03
N THR A 247 -20.65 9.91 4.40
CA THR A 247 -20.95 8.54 3.96
C THR A 247 -21.41 8.54 2.51
N ILE A 248 -20.82 7.70 1.67
CA ILE A 248 -21.26 7.45 0.30
C ILE A 248 -21.65 5.99 0.10
N THR A 249 -22.53 5.74 -0.88
CA THR A 249 -22.73 4.39 -1.42
C THR A 249 -22.03 4.31 -2.77
N VAL A 250 -21.29 3.23 -3.03
CA VAL A 250 -20.52 3.04 -4.26
C VAL A 250 -21.02 1.81 -5.00
N GLU A 251 -21.18 1.94 -6.32
CA GLU A 251 -21.32 0.81 -7.23
C GLU A 251 -20.13 0.76 -8.19
N LEU A 252 -19.25 -0.22 -8.02
CA LEU A 252 -18.08 -0.44 -8.88
C LEU A 252 -18.52 -0.96 -10.25
N LEU A 253 -17.78 -0.69 -11.33
CA LEU A 253 -18.10 -1.28 -12.64
C LEU A 253 -17.88 -2.80 -12.66
N GLN A 254 -16.91 -3.28 -11.89
CA GLN A 254 -16.55 -4.69 -11.78
C GLN A 254 -16.52 -5.10 -10.30
N PRO A 255 -16.93 -6.33 -9.96
CA PRO A 255 -16.82 -6.82 -8.60
C PRO A 255 -15.34 -7.08 -8.24
N ILE A 256 -14.97 -6.71 -7.02
CA ILE A 256 -13.61 -6.88 -6.48
C ILE A 256 -13.67 -7.55 -5.11
N ALA A 257 -12.56 -8.13 -4.67
CA ALA A 257 -12.41 -8.55 -3.29
C ALA A 257 -12.32 -7.32 -2.39
N LEU A 258 -13.35 -7.08 -1.58
CA LEU A 258 -13.38 -6.08 -0.51
C LEU A 258 -12.99 -6.77 0.80
#